data_AF-A0A7J4UZE0-F1
#
_entry.id   AF-A0A7J4UZE0-F1
#
_cell.length_a   1.000
_cell.length_b   1.000
_cell.length_c   1.000
_cell.angle_alpha   90.00
_cell.angle_beta   90.00
_cell.angle_gamma   90.00
#
_symmetry.space_group_name_H-M   'P 1'
#
loop_
_entity.id
_entity.type
_entity.pdbx_description
1 polymer ?
#
loop_
_entity_poly.entity_id
_entity_poly.type
_entity_poly.pdbx_seq_one_letter_code
_entity_poly.pdbx_strand_id
1 'polypeptide(L)'
;GHIQRRSDKERPKKMAFIQCVGSRNPQVGHPYCCSVCCMHSTKESMLAREHYDDIESTIFYKDMRACAKGFYEYVERAKRDYGVRYINSDATVQENPDNHNPVVVFDVGGRQQSEEFDLVVLATTLVPKKETAELAKLLGIKVDEFGFLESADRILGPGRTVKPGVYLAGYAAGPADIPESVAQGSSAAAKAVEAIAQAGG
;
A
#
# COMPACT_ATOMS: atom_id res chain seq x y z
N GLY A 1 -1.32 21.24 -6.82
CA GLY A 1 -2.30 21.17 -5.71
C GLY A 1 -1.58 21.47 -4.41
N HIS A 2 -2.28 21.91 -3.37
CA HIS A 2 -1.66 22.29 -2.10
C HIS A 2 -1.88 21.21 -1.04
N ILE A 3 -0.87 20.96 -0.20
CA ILE A 3 -1.00 20.09 0.98
C ILE A 3 -1.53 20.97 2.12
N GLN A 4 -2.75 20.70 2.56
CA GLN A 4 -3.44 21.52 3.57
C GLN A 4 -4.11 20.62 4.61
N ARG A 5 -4.08 21.06 5.85
CA ARG A 5 -4.83 20.47 6.96
C ARG A 5 -6.33 20.60 6.68
N ARG A 6 -7.09 19.56 7.05
CA ARG A 6 -8.54 19.55 6.80
C ARG A 6 -9.30 20.53 7.71
N SER A 7 -8.82 20.73 8.93
CA SER A 7 -9.43 21.52 10.00
C SER A 7 -9.42 23.02 9.71
N ASP A 8 -8.26 23.57 9.35
CA ASP A 8 -8.03 25.03 9.24
C ASP A 8 -7.53 25.47 7.86
N LYS A 9 -7.25 24.52 6.95
CA LYS A 9 -6.67 24.76 5.61
C LYS A 9 -5.23 25.28 5.64
N GLU A 10 -4.60 25.31 6.81
CA GLU A 10 -3.21 25.70 6.95
C GLU A 10 -2.29 24.61 6.40
N ARG A 11 -1.08 25.02 6.01
CA ARG A 11 -0.07 24.09 5.50
C ARG A 11 0.59 23.35 6.66
N PRO A 12 0.66 22.01 6.65
CA PRO A 12 1.41 21.29 7.67
C PRO A 12 2.90 21.52 7.47
N LYS A 13 3.64 21.68 8.57
CA LYS A 13 5.11 21.66 8.59
C LYS A 13 5.64 20.30 9.02
N LYS A 14 4.88 19.58 9.84
CA LYS A 14 5.30 18.30 10.41
C LYS A 14 4.27 17.21 10.13
N MET A 15 4.71 16.20 9.39
CA MET A 15 3.86 15.11 8.91
C MET A 15 4.30 13.76 9.47
N ALA A 16 3.35 12.95 9.90
CA ALA A 16 3.60 11.54 10.24
C ALA A 16 2.88 10.61 9.26
N PHE A 17 3.54 9.53 8.86
CA PHE A 17 2.96 8.44 8.09
C PHE A 17 2.92 7.18 8.94
N ILE A 18 1.73 6.63 9.16
CA ILE A 18 1.55 5.40 9.95
C ILE A 18 1.38 4.22 9.00
N GLN A 19 2.32 3.28 9.05
CA GLN A 19 2.28 2.09 8.19
C GLN A 19 1.31 1.02 8.69
N CYS A 20 0.97 0.10 7.79
CA CYS A 20 0.18 -1.09 8.09
C CYS A 20 -1.21 -0.81 8.69
N VAL A 21 -1.82 0.35 8.40
CA VAL A 21 -3.14 0.68 8.94
C VAL A 21 -4.19 -0.23 8.30
N GLY A 22 -4.65 -1.21 9.07
CA GLY A 22 -5.60 -2.21 8.61
C GLY A 22 -4.99 -3.30 7.72
N SER A 23 -3.67 -3.36 7.53
CA SER A 23 -2.95 -4.49 6.91
C SER A 23 -2.15 -5.24 7.96
N ARG A 24 -1.81 -6.50 7.70
CA ARG A 24 -1.10 -7.36 8.67
C ARG A 24 -1.82 -7.37 10.04
N ASN A 25 -3.14 -7.32 9.97
CA ASN A 25 -4.01 -7.25 11.13
C ASN A 25 -5.16 -8.27 10.96
N PRO A 26 -5.00 -9.49 11.51
CA PRO A 26 -6.02 -10.53 11.44
C PRO A 26 -7.34 -10.12 12.11
N GLN A 27 -7.32 -9.24 13.12
CA GLN A 27 -8.52 -8.84 13.86
C GLN A 27 -9.50 -8.01 13.02
N VAL A 28 -9.02 -7.36 11.97
CA VAL A 28 -9.84 -6.58 11.03
C VAL A 28 -10.01 -7.27 9.67
N GLY A 29 -9.70 -8.57 9.59
CA GLY A 29 -9.91 -9.39 8.39
C GLY A 29 -8.84 -9.28 7.30
N HIS A 30 -7.72 -8.60 7.56
CA HIS A 30 -6.66 -8.37 6.57
C HIS A 30 -5.29 -8.83 7.10
N PRO A 31 -5.04 -10.16 7.19
CA PRO A 31 -3.78 -10.69 7.69
C PRO A 31 -2.60 -10.49 6.70
N TYR A 32 -2.88 -10.06 5.47
CA TYR A 32 -1.88 -9.84 4.42
C TYR A 32 -1.27 -8.44 4.44
N CYS A 33 -0.13 -8.28 3.78
CA CYS A 33 0.48 -6.99 3.48
C CYS A 33 -0.04 -6.47 2.15
N CYS A 34 -0.33 -5.17 2.03
CA CYS A 34 -0.76 -4.56 0.76
C CYS A 34 0.39 -4.27 -0.22
N SER A 35 1.62 -4.72 0.07
CA SER A 35 2.84 -4.64 -0.74
C SER A 35 3.38 -3.25 -1.11
N VAL A 36 2.52 -2.22 -1.18
CA VAL A 36 2.87 -0.91 -1.77
C VAL A 36 2.99 0.23 -0.75
N CYS A 37 2.39 0.08 0.45
CA CYS A 37 2.27 1.17 1.42
C CYS A 37 3.61 1.80 1.85
N CYS A 38 4.62 0.97 2.11
CA CYS A 38 5.96 1.44 2.49
C CYS A 38 6.58 2.36 1.43
N MET A 39 6.44 1.98 0.16
CA MET A 39 7.01 2.74 -0.96
C MET A 39 6.16 3.96 -1.30
N HIS A 40 4.83 3.85 -1.22
CA HIS A 40 3.95 5.00 -1.39
C HIS A 40 4.23 6.07 -0.33
N SER A 41 4.31 5.72 0.95
CA SER A 41 4.61 6.72 1.99
C SER A 41 6.00 7.32 1.84
N THR A 42 7.00 6.54 1.41
CA THR A 42 8.33 7.08 1.09
C THR A 42 8.26 8.06 -0.09
N LYS A 43 7.48 7.74 -1.13
CA LYS A 43 7.28 8.63 -2.28
C LYS A 43 6.57 9.91 -1.87
N GLU A 44 5.45 9.80 -1.15
CA GLU A 44 4.67 10.96 -0.73
C GLU A 44 5.43 11.86 0.26
N SER A 45 6.26 11.29 1.14
CA SER A 45 7.09 12.09 2.05
C SER A 45 8.17 12.89 1.32
N MET A 46 8.80 12.29 0.31
CA MET A 46 9.75 12.99 -0.56
C MET A 46 9.05 14.08 -1.37
N LEU A 47 7.91 13.77 -2.00
CA LEU A 47 7.13 14.75 -2.78
C LEU A 47 6.65 15.91 -1.91
N ALA A 48 6.29 15.68 -0.65
CA ALA A 48 5.92 16.74 0.27
C ALA A 48 7.09 17.72 0.50
N ARG A 49 8.31 17.20 0.67
CA ARG A 49 9.54 18.01 0.81
C ARG A 49 9.92 18.73 -0.50
N GLU A 50 9.71 18.11 -1.67
CA GLU A 50 9.92 18.75 -2.97
C GLU A 50 8.94 19.91 -3.20
N HIS A 51 7.71 19.74 -2.74
CA HIS A 51 6.68 20.76 -2.88
C HIS A 51 6.85 21.90 -1.88
N TYR A 52 7.34 21.58 -0.68
CA TYR A 52 7.57 22.51 0.42
C TYR A 52 8.83 22.11 1.19
N ASP A 53 9.87 22.93 1.05
CA ASP A 53 11.23 22.68 1.53
C ASP A 53 11.38 22.64 3.06
N ASP A 54 10.39 23.09 3.81
CA ASP A 54 10.37 23.07 5.27
C ASP A 54 9.47 21.97 5.87
N ILE A 55 8.83 21.12 5.04
CA ILE A 55 8.05 19.99 5.55
C ILE A 55 8.97 18.90 6.08
N GLU A 56 8.76 18.49 7.32
CA GLU A 56 9.43 17.37 7.97
C GLU A 56 8.50 16.16 8.01
N SER A 57 8.98 15.01 7.51
CA SER A 57 8.20 13.78 7.47
C SER A 57 8.81 12.68 8.33
N THR A 58 7.96 11.98 9.08
CA THR A 58 8.33 10.80 9.86
C THR A 58 7.47 9.62 9.46
N ILE A 59 8.09 8.48 9.17
CA ILE A 59 7.42 7.23 8.83
C ILE A 59 7.57 6.24 9.99
N PHE A 60 6.44 5.87 10.59
CA PHE A 60 6.35 4.86 11.65
C PHE A 60 6.01 3.50 11.05
N TYR A 61 6.87 2.50 11.25
CA TYR A 61 6.76 1.21 10.55
C TYR A 61 7.15 0.01 11.41
N LYS A 62 6.53 -1.14 11.13
CA LYS A 62 6.91 -2.45 11.70
C LYS A 62 8.12 -3.06 10.99
N ASP A 63 8.00 -3.23 9.67
CA ASP A 63 9.06 -3.74 8.79
C ASP A 63 9.05 -2.92 7.50
N MET A 64 10.21 -2.45 7.06
CA MET A 64 10.33 -1.70 5.82
C MET A 64 10.41 -2.68 4.64
N ARG A 65 9.34 -2.73 3.84
CA ARG A 65 9.24 -3.66 2.69
C ARG A 65 9.64 -2.99 1.38
N ALA A 66 10.94 -2.77 1.22
CA ALA A 66 11.57 -2.24 0.03
C ALA A 66 12.06 -3.37 -0.90
N CYS A 67 11.14 -4.22 -1.39
CA CYS A 67 11.48 -5.53 -1.93
C CYS A 67 11.82 -5.58 -3.43
N ALA A 68 11.45 -4.56 -4.22
CA ALA A 68 11.73 -4.54 -5.66
C ALA A 68 13.05 -3.84 -6.00
N LYS A 69 13.50 -3.98 -7.25
CA LYS A 69 14.75 -3.38 -7.74
C LYS A 69 14.74 -1.86 -7.53
N GLY A 70 15.76 -1.33 -6.86
CA GLY A 70 15.90 0.10 -6.59
C GLY A 70 15.13 0.61 -5.37
N PHE A 71 14.31 -0.22 -4.70
CA PHE A 71 13.47 0.26 -3.59
C PHE A 71 14.29 0.54 -2.32
N TYR A 72 15.33 -0.23 -2.05
CA TYR A 72 16.22 0.02 -0.92
C TYR A 72 16.94 1.37 -1.10
N GLU A 73 17.51 1.60 -2.27
CA GLU A 73 18.17 2.83 -2.65
C GLU A 73 17.21 4.02 -2.61
N TYR A 74 15.94 3.80 -2.96
CA TYR A 74 14.89 4.81 -2.86
C TYR A 74 14.61 5.24 -1.40
N VAL A 75 14.57 4.29 -0.47
CA VAL A 75 14.43 4.57 0.98
C VAL A 75 15.68 5.27 1.52
N GLU A 76 16.87 4.81 1.15
CA GLU A 76 18.12 5.47 1.58
C GLU A 76 18.24 6.89 1.03
N ARG A 77 17.78 7.12 -0.21
CA ARG A 77 17.67 8.46 -0.80
C ARG A 77 16.71 9.35 0.00
N ALA A 78 15.55 8.83 0.39
CA ALA A 78 14.58 9.58 1.20
C ALA A 78 15.17 10.03 2.55
N LYS A 79 15.98 9.18 3.19
CA LYS A 79 16.68 9.53 4.43
C LYS A 79 17.74 10.62 4.18
N ARG A 80 18.64 10.38 3.23
CA ARG A 80 19.84 11.19 3.01
C ARG A 80 19.53 12.56 2.39
N ASP A 81 18.70 12.57 1.35
CA ASP A 81 18.53 13.74 0.48
C ASP A 81 17.27 14.55 0.85
N TYR A 82 16.30 13.91 1.54
CA TYR A 82 15.01 14.53 1.90
C TYR A 82 14.75 14.58 3.41
N GLY A 83 15.66 14.06 4.23
CA GLY A 83 15.56 14.12 5.69
C GLY A 83 14.40 13.32 6.28
N VAL A 84 13.84 12.35 5.54
CA VAL A 84 12.70 11.55 6.03
C VAL A 84 13.17 10.70 7.21
N ARG A 85 12.51 10.86 8.37
CA ARG A 85 12.78 10.04 9.56
C ARG A 85 12.03 8.72 9.48
N TYR A 86 12.68 7.65 9.88
CA TYR A 86 12.09 6.30 9.91
C TYR A 86 12.17 5.78 11.34
N ILE A 87 11.02 5.51 11.95
CA ILE A 87 10.92 5.02 13.32
C ILE A 87 10.32 3.61 13.29
N ASN A 88 11.11 2.64 13.75
CA ASN A 88 10.68 1.25 13.83
C ASN A 88 9.84 1.04 15.09
N SER A 89 8.54 1.26 14.97
CA SER A 89 7.62 1.17 16.09
C SER A 89 6.17 1.07 15.63
N ASP A 90 5.36 0.41 16.45
CA ASP A 90 3.91 0.54 16.39
C ASP A 90 3.49 1.88 17.01
N ALA A 91 2.69 2.62 16.26
CA ALA A 91 2.28 3.96 16.60
C ALA A 91 0.76 4.04 16.73
N THR A 92 0.31 4.73 17.77
CA THR A 92 -1.10 5.10 17.96
C THR A 92 -1.25 6.60 17.85
N VAL A 93 -2.44 7.06 17.45
CA VAL A 93 -2.72 8.49 17.25
C VAL A 93 -3.76 8.92 18.26
N GLN A 94 -3.47 9.99 18.97
CA GLN A 94 -4.36 10.68 19.89
C GLN A 94 -4.53 12.13 19.42
N GLU A 95 -5.55 12.82 19.91
CA GLU A 95 -5.77 14.23 19.63
C GLU A 95 -5.35 15.06 20.84
N ASN A 96 -4.56 16.11 20.61
CA ASN A 96 -4.23 17.08 21.64
C ASN A 96 -5.51 17.89 21.98
N PRO A 97 -5.95 17.93 23.26
CA PRO A 97 -7.19 18.61 23.64
C PRO A 97 -7.13 20.13 23.51
N ASP A 98 -5.95 20.74 23.49
CA ASP A 98 -5.78 22.20 23.49
C ASP A 98 -5.78 22.79 22.07
N ASN A 99 -5.14 22.10 21.12
CA ASN A 99 -4.93 22.60 19.76
C ASN A 99 -5.45 21.68 18.65
N HIS A 100 -6.03 20.54 19.01
CA HIS A 100 -6.58 19.53 18.09
C HIS A 100 -5.56 18.93 17.11
N ASN A 101 -4.26 19.09 17.38
CA ASN A 101 -3.21 18.46 16.60
C ASN A 101 -3.09 16.97 16.94
N PRO A 102 -2.79 16.11 15.96
CA PRO A 102 -2.52 14.71 16.23
C PRO A 102 -1.20 14.52 16.99
N VAL A 103 -1.27 13.76 18.07
CA VAL A 103 -0.12 13.29 18.86
C VAL A 103 0.09 11.81 18.56
N VAL A 104 1.27 11.47 18.04
CA VAL A 104 1.65 10.08 17.76
C VAL A 104 2.41 9.54 18.97
N VAL A 105 1.90 8.44 19.54
CA VAL A 105 2.51 7.73 20.67
C VAL A 105 3.11 6.43 20.16
N PHE A 106 4.39 6.21 20.44
CA PHE A 106 5.17 5.08 19.92
C PHE A 106 6.25 4.64 20.94
N ASP A 107 6.80 3.45 20.76
CA ASP A 107 7.87 2.91 21.61
C ASP A 107 9.22 2.84 20.86
N VAL A 108 10.30 3.27 21.51
CA VAL A 108 11.66 3.03 21.01
C VAL A 108 12.50 2.42 22.12
N GLY A 109 12.82 1.13 21.97
CA GLY A 109 13.68 0.41 22.91
C GLY A 109 13.04 0.21 24.29
N GLY A 110 11.72 -0.01 24.34
CA GLY A 110 10.95 -0.18 25.58
C GLY A 110 10.64 1.13 26.30
N ARG A 111 10.87 2.28 25.63
CA ARG A 111 10.51 3.60 26.16
C ARG A 111 9.43 4.21 25.28
N GLN A 112 8.27 4.41 25.88
CA GLN A 112 7.19 5.16 25.26
C GLN A 112 7.60 6.62 25.07
N GLN A 113 7.34 7.13 23.88
CA GLN A 113 7.55 8.50 23.47
C GLN A 113 6.26 9.01 22.81
N SER A 114 6.08 10.32 22.84
CA SER A 114 5.00 10.98 22.11
C SER A 114 5.57 12.17 21.35
N GLU A 115 5.02 12.40 20.17
CA GLU A 115 5.42 13.50 19.31
C GLU A 115 4.18 14.09 18.62
N GLU A 116 4.02 15.40 18.71
CA GLU A 116 2.93 16.12 18.05
C GLU A 116 3.29 16.42 16.59
N PHE A 117 2.29 16.33 15.71
CA PHE A 117 2.36 16.57 14.28
C PHE A 117 1.20 17.48 13.82
N ASP A 118 1.35 18.15 12.69
CA ASP A 118 0.28 18.98 12.10
C ASP A 118 -0.72 18.14 11.28
N LEU A 119 -0.21 17.03 10.72
CA LEU A 119 -0.96 16.12 9.86
C LEU A 119 -0.45 14.69 10.01
N VAL A 120 -1.38 13.74 10.22
CA VAL A 120 -1.11 12.30 10.17
C VAL A 120 -1.73 11.70 8.92
N VAL A 121 -0.92 10.96 8.17
CA VAL A 121 -1.31 10.20 6.99
C VAL A 121 -1.35 8.72 7.35
N LEU A 122 -2.51 8.09 7.19
CA LEU A 122 -2.68 6.66 7.44
C LEU A 122 -2.41 5.90 6.14
N ALA A 123 -1.39 5.04 6.12
CA ALA A 123 -1.14 4.16 4.99
C ALA A 123 -2.07 2.94 5.07
N THR A 124 -3.31 3.13 4.60
CA THR A 124 -4.40 2.17 4.74
C THR A 124 -4.23 0.95 3.85
N THR A 125 -4.78 -0.18 4.28
CA THR A 125 -4.86 -1.40 3.47
C THR A 125 -5.63 -1.17 2.17
N LEU A 126 -5.23 -1.89 1.13
CA LEU A 126 -5.95 -1.92 -0.14
C LEU A 126 -6.75 -3.21 -0.19
N VAL A 127 -8.06 -3.08 -0.39
CA VAL A 127 -9.02 -4.17 -0.39
C VAL A 127 -9.70 -4.28 -1.75
N PRO A 128 -10.20 -5.47 -2.13
CA PRO A 128 -11.05 -5.63 -3.30
C PRO A 128 -12.27 -4.71 -3.25
N LYS A 129 -12.73 -4.28 -4.43
CA LYS A 129 -13.98 -3.53 -4.54
C LYS A 129 -15.17 -4.43 -4.16
N LYS A 130 -16.26 -3.85 -3.66
CA LYS A 130 -17.48 -4.60 -3.27
C LYS A 130 -18.04 -5.42 -4.44
N GLU A 131 -17.89 -4.92 -5.65
CA GLU A 131 -18.39 -5.50 -6.89
C GLU A 131 -17.54 -6.68 -7.39
N THR A 132 -16.37 -6.93 -6.79
CA THR A 132 -15.44 -8.00 -7.23
C THR A 132 -16.09 -9.37 -7.15
N ALA A 133 -16.88 -9.64 -6.10
CA ALA A 133 -17.59 -10.90 -5.94
C ALA A 133 -18.69 -11.10 -6.99
N GLU A 134 -19.42 -10.05 -7.35
CA GLU A 134 -20.45 -10.10 -8.39
C GLU A 134 -19.82 -10.28 -9.78
N LEU A 135 -18.68 -9.61 -10.04
CA LEU A 135 -17.90 -9.84 -11.25
C LEU A 135 -17.41 -11.30 -11.34
N ALA A 136 -16.92 -11.87 -10.24
CA ALA A 136 -16.47 -13.25 -10.19
C ALA A 136 -17.61 -14.22 -10.53
N LYS A 137 -18.81 -14.01 -9.96
CA LYS A 137 -20.02 -14.78 -10.29
C LYS A 137 -20.40 -14.68 -11.76
N LEU A 138 -20.44 -13.46 -12.32
CA LEU A 138 -20.77 -13.22 -13.73
C LEU A 138 -19.78 -13.93 -14.67
N LEU A 139 -18.50 -13.87 -14.32
CA LEU A 139 -17.45 -14.53 -15.09
C LEU A 139 -17.38 -16.04 -14.85
N GLY A 140 -18.03 -16.58 -13.80
CA GLY A 140 -17.95 -17.99 -13.44
C GLY A 140 -16.59 -18.38 -12.86
N ILE A 141 -15.95 -17.48 -12.13
CA ILE A 141 -14.67 -17.67 -11.43
C ILE A 141 -14.87 -17.47 -9.92
N LYS A 142 -13.83 -17.72 -9.13
CA LYS A 142 -13.87 -17.64 -7.67
C LYS A 142 -13.15 -16.40 -7.15
N VAL A 143 -13.48 -16.05 -5.91
CA VAL A 143 -12.67 -15.15 -5.06
C VAL A 143 -12.05 -15.95 -3.94
N ASP A 144 -10.88 -15.52 -3.48
CA ASP A 144 -10.23 -16.08 -2.30
C ASP A 144 -10.91 -15.62 -1.00
N GLU A 145 -10.43 -16.12 0.13
CA GLU A 145 -10.95 -15.79 1.47
C GLU A 145 -10.86 -14.29 1.83
N PHE A 146 -10.05 -13.52 1.09
CA PHE A 146 -9.86 -12.09 1.29
C PHE A 146 -10.59 -11.24 0.23
N GLY A 147 -11.31 -11.89 -0.69
CA GLY A 147 -12.12 -11.26 -1.73
C GLY A 147 -11.38 -10.93 -3.03
N PHE A 148 -10.10 -11.31 -3.18
CA PHE A 148 -9.37 -11.16 -4.45
C PHE A 148 -9.78 -12.24 -5.44
N LEU A 149 -9.66 -11.98 -6.73
CA LEU A 149 -9.92 -12.99 -7.75
C LEU A 149 -8.92 -14.15 -7.64
N GLU A 150 -9.45 -15.37 -7.59
CA GLU A 150 -8.66 -16.56 -7.29
C GLU A 150 -8.04 -17.14 -8.58
N SER A 151 -6.72 -17.36 -8.53
CA SER A 151 -6.03 -18.17 -9.55
C SER A 151 -6.27 -19.66 -9.27
N ALA A 152 -6.46 -20.46 -10.31
CA ALA A 152 -6.65 -21.91 -10.19
C ALA A 152 -5.45 -22.60 -9.56
N ASP A 153 -4.24 -22.16 -9.91
CA ASP A 153 -3.00 -22.63 -9.30
C ASP A 153 -2.03 -21.44 -9.19
N ARG A 154 -1.56 -21.16 -7.97
CA ARG A 154 -0.69 -20.01 -7.68
C ARG A 154 0.76 -20.24 -8.13
N ILE A 155 1.18 -21.49 -8.30
CA ILE A 155 2.56 -21.89 -8.57
C ILE A 155 2.72 -22.24 -10.06
N LEU A 156 1.89 -23.16 -10.56
CA LEU A 156 2.00 -23.74 -11.89
C LEU A 156 1.28 -22.91 -12.96
N GLY A 157 0.33 -22.06 -12.57
CA GLY A 157 -0.48 -21.29 -13.50
C GLY A 157 -0.92 -19.93 -12.98
N PRO A 158 -0.02 -19.08 -12.48
CA PRO A 158 -0.38 -17.79 -11.89
C PRO A 158 -1.23 -16.97 -12.88
N GLY A 159 -2.37 -16.46 -12.42
CA GLY A 159 -3.30 -15.69 -13.25
C GLY A 159 -4.17 -16.51 -14.21
N ARG A 160 -4.06 -17.85 -14.27
CA ARG A 160 -5.10 -18.69 -14.89
C ARG A 160 -6.21 -18.91 -13.88
N THR A 161 -7.47 -18.81 -14.30
CA THR A 161 -8.63 -19.11 -13.44
C THR A 161 -9.12 -20.53 -13.66
N VAL A 162 -10.08 -20.97 -12.85
CA VAL A 162 -10.78 -22.26 -13.03
C VAL A 162 -11.59 -22.32 -14.32
N LYS A 163 -11.88 -21.16 -14.95
CA LYS A 163 -12.62 -21.08 -16.19
C LYS A 163 -11.66 -20.85 -17.38
N PRO A 164 -11.58 -21.79 -18.33
CA PRO A 164 -10.81 -21.60 -19.55
C PRO A 164 -11.20 -20.31 -20.28
N GLY A 165 -10.20 -19.59 -20.81
CA GLY A 165 -10.41 -18.30 -21.49
C GLY A 165 -10.56 -17.09 -20.57
N VAL A 166 -10.57 -17.26 -19.24
CA VAL A 166 -10.58 -16.16 -18.28
C VAL A 166 -9.26 -16.12 -17.51
N TYR A 167 -8.58 -14.97 -17.57
CA TYR A 167 -7.26 -14.73 -16.98
C TYR A 167 -7.28 -13.50 -16.07
N LEU A 168 -6.37 -13.47 -15.10
CA LEU A 168 -6.25 -12.40 -14.11
C LEU A 168 -4.99 -11.59 -14.33
N ALA A 169 -5.07 -10.30 -14.02
CA ALA A 169 -3.93 -9.39 -14.00
C ALA A 169 -4.14 -8.25 -12.99
N GLY A 170 -3.03 -7.78 -12.41
CA GLY A 170 -2.97 -6.65 -11.51
C GLY A 170 -3.54 -6.94 -10.13
N TYR A 171 -3.83 -5.85 -9.40
CA TYR A 171 -4.24 -5.91 -7.99
C TYR A 171 -5.52 -6.72 -7.74
N ALA A 172 -6.33 -6.96 -8.78
CA ALA A 172 -7.52 -7.80 -8.69
C ALA A 172 -7.21 -9.24 -8.25
N ALA A 173 -6.00 -9.75 -8.56
CA ALA A 173 -5.53 -11.07 -8.16
C ALA A 173 -4.81 -11.10 -6.79
N GLY A 174 -4.61 -9.94 -6.16
CA GLY A 174 -3.90 -9.80 -4.90
C GLY A 174 -2.92 -8.61 -4.89
N PRO A 175 -2.27 -8.34 -3.74
CA PRO A 175 -1.36 -7.21 -3.59
C PRO A 175 -0.20 -7.19 -4.60
N ALA A 176 -0.17 -6.18 -5.45
CA ALA A 176 0.85 -5.99 -6.49
C ALA A 176 1.17 -4.50 -6.69
N ASP A 177 2.41 -4.18 -7.05
CA ASP A 177 2.77 -2.83 -7.49
C ASP A 177 2.48 -2.60 -8.99
N ILE A 178 2.80 -1.42 -9.50
CA ILE A 178 2.55 -1.08 -10.92
C ILE A 178 3.40 -1.98 -11.85
N PRO A 179 4.73 -2.10 -11.69
CA PRO A 179 5.53 -3.02 -12.50
C PRO A 179 5.01 -4.46 -12.51
N GLU A 180 4.67 -5.00 -11.34
CA GLU A 180 4.11 -6.35 -11.24
C GLU A 180 2.76 -6.45 -11.95
N SER A 181 1.88 -5.46 -11.78
CA SER A 181 0.59 -5.42 -12.48
C SER A 181 0.74 -5.38 -14.00
N VAL A 182 1.72 -4.63 -14.52
CA VAL A 182 2.04 -4.56 -15.95
C VAL A 182 2.57 -5.90 -16.47
N ALA A 183 3.47 -6.54 -15.70
CA ALA A 183 3.99 -7.87 -16.05
C ALA A 183 2.87 -8.92 -16.08
N GLN A 184 1.96 -8.90 -15.10
CA GLN A 184 0.78 -9.76 -15.06
C GLN A 184 -0.17 -9.49 -16.24
N GLY A 185 -0.38 -8.23 -16.63
CA GLY A 185 -1.17 -7.87 -17.81
C GLY A 185 -0.59 -8.46 -19.10
N SER A 186 0.73 -8.36 -19.26
CA SER A 186 1.44 -8.97 -20.40
C SER A 186 1.30 -10.50 -20.39
N SER A 187 1.40 -11.11 -19.21
CA SER A 187 1.21 -12.56 -19.03
C SER A 187 -0.21 -13.03 -19.37
N ALA A 188 -1.23 -12.28 -18.95
CA ALA A 188 -2.63 -12.57 -19.26
C ALA A 188 -2.90 -12.46 -20.77
N ALA A 189 -2.35 -11.43 -21.43
CA ALA A 189 -2.46 -11.28 -22.88
C ALA A 189 -1.82 -12.46 -23.64
N ALA A 190 -0.62 -12.88 -23.25
CA ALA A 190 0.06 -14.03 -23.86
C ALA A 190 -0.75 -15.32 -23.71
N LYS A 191 -1.33 -15.57 -22.52
CA LYS A 191 -2.18 -16.76 -22.27
C LYS A 191 -3.48 -16.72 -23.08
N ALA A 192 -4.06 -15.54 -23.27
CA ALA A 192 -5.25 -15.39 -24.11
C ALA A 192 -4.92 -15.69 -25.58
N VAL A 193 -3.81 -15.18 -26.10
CA VAL A 193 -3.34 -15.48 -27.47
C VAL A 193 -3.05 -16.97 -27.64
N GLU A 194 -2.38 -17.61 -26.67
CA GLU A 194 -2.13 -19.05 -26.67
C GLU A 194 -3.44 -19.85 -26.80
N ALA A 195 -4.46 -19.49 -26.03
CA ALA A 195 -5.76 -20.16 -26.09
C ALA A 195 -6.50 -19.94 -27.41
N ILE A 196 -6.40 -18.74 -28.00
CA ILE A 196 -6.99 -18.45 -29.32
C ILE A 196 -6.31 -19.31 -30.40
N ALA A 197 -4.97 -19.35 -30.41
CA ALA A 197 -4.21 -20.12 -31.38
C ALA A 197 -4.49 -21.63 -31.27
N GLN A 198 -4.61 -22.16 -30.05
CA GLN A 198 -4.97 -23.57 -29.81
C GLN A 198 -6.40 -23.91 -30.27
N ALA A 199 -7.31 -22.93 -30.27
CA ALA A 199 -8.67 -23.10 -30.77
C ALA A 199 -8.77 -23.05 -32.31
N GLY A 200 -7.66 -22.88 -33.02
CA GLY A 200 -7.62 -22.83 -34.49
C GLY A 200 -8.05 -21.49 -35.10
N GLY A 201 -8.03 -20.43 -34.30
CA GLY A 201 -8.26 -19.04 -34.74
C GLY A 201 -6.99 -18.30 -35.14
#